data_AF-A0A4W5LFK5-F1
#
_entry.id   AF-A0A4W5LFK5-F1
#
_cell.length_a   1.000
_cell.length_b   1.000
_cell.length_c   1.000
_cell.angle_alpha   90.00
_cell.angle_beta   90.00
_cell.angle_gamma   90.00
#
_symmetry.space_group_name_H-M   'P 1'
#
loop_
_entity.id
_entity.type
_entity.pdbx_description
1 polymer ?
#
loop_
_entity_poly.entity_id
_entity_poly.type
_entity_poly.pdbx_seq_one_letter_code
_entity_poly.pdbx_strand_id
1 'polypeptide(L)'
;FPIDLTAQNVLAGKGVGICEDLITLKITSSTVCDLSLIDLPGITRVAVKGQPEDIGAQIKNLITKFIKKKTTIILVVVPCNVDIATTEALKMAQEMDPEGTRTLGKEII
;
A
#
# COMPACT_ATOMS: atom_id res chain seq x y z
N PHE A 1 -13.10 -14.67 -5.02
CA PHE A 1 -12.20 -14.65 -6.18
C PHE A 1 -10.78 -14.87 -5.66
N PRO A 2 -10.15 -16.04 -5.89
CA PRO A 2 -8.76 -16.22 -5.47
C PRO A 2 -7.88 -15.28 -6.29
N ILE A 3 -7.12 -14.43 -5.61
CA ILE A 3 -6.11 -13.58 -6.23
C ILE A 3 -5.00 -14.52 -6.71
N ASP A 4 -4.76 -14.53 -8.02
CA ASP A 4 -3.71 -15.35 -8.61
C ASP A 4 -2.32 -14.77 -8.28
N LEU A 5 -1.66 -15.37 -7.29
CA LEU A 5 -0.30 -15.02 -6.86
C LEU A 5 0.76 -15.35 -7.92
N THR A 6 0.40 -16.05 -9.00
CA THR A 6 1.33 -16.39 -10.09
C THR A 6 1.84 -15.14 -10.81
N ALA A 7 0.98 -14.12 -11.00
CA ALA A 7 1.36 -12.85 -11.62
C ALA A 7 2.39 -12.07 -10.79
N GLN A 8 2.27 -12.10 -9.45
CA GLN A 8 3.26 -11.49 -8.55
C GLN A 8 4.63 -12.13 -8.71
N ASN A 9 4.71 -13.47 -8.76
CA ASN A 9 5.97 -14.18 -8.93
C ASN A 9 6.63 -13.95 -10.30
N VAL A 10 5.83 -13.66 -11.33
CA VAL A 10 6.35 -13.30 -12.67
C VAL A 10 6.98 -11.91 -12.68
N LEU A 11 6.38 -10.94 -11.99
CA LEU A 11 6.83 -9.54 -12.01
C LEU A 11 7.88 -9.20 -10.95
N ALA A 12 7.76 -9.73 -9.74
CA ALA A 12 8.71 -9.49 -8.65
C ALA A 12 9.86 -10.53 -8.59
N GLY A 13 9.77 -11.60 -9.40
CA GLY A 13 10.71 -12.73 -9.42
C GLY A 13 10.48 -13.74 -8.29
N LYS A 14 11.20 -14.87 -8.33
CA LYS A 14 11.25 -15.83 -7.20
C LYS A 14 12.05 -15.21 -6.04
N GLY A 15 11.40 -14.42 -5.18
CA GLY A 15 12.02 -13.76 -4.05
C GLY A 15 11.12 -12.74 -3.35
N VAL A 16 11.71 -11.94 -2.46
CA VAL A 16 11.05 -10.88 -1.67
C VAL A 16 11.30 -9.47 -2.25
N GLY A 17 11.67 -9.40 -3.53
CA GLY A 17 11.96 -8.14 -4.22
C GLY A 17 10.72 -7.27 -4.44
N ILE A 18 10.92 -5.98 -4.67
CA ILE A 18 9.86 -5.03 -5.01
C ILE A 18 10.03 -4.63 -6.46
N CYS A 19 8.93 -4.68 -7.20
CA CYS A 19 8.84 -4.19 -8.56
C CYS A 19 7.93 -2.95 -8.60
N GLU A 20 8.29 -1.94 -9.38
CA GLU A 20 7.43 -0.77 -9.60
C GLU A 20 6.31 -1.05 -10.63
N ASP A 21 6.38 -2.18 -11.35
CA ASP A 21 5.38 -2.56 -12.35
C ASP A 21 4.03 -2.90 -11.67
N LEU A 22 2.98 -2.25 -12.16
CA LEU A 22 1.64 -2.41 -11.63
C LEU A 22 0.93 -3.61 -12.24
N ILE A 23 0.43 -4.51 -11.40
CA ILE A 23 -0.55 -5.51 -11.79
C ILE A 23 -1.92 -4.82 -11.83
N THR A 24 -2.50 -4.72 -13.02
CA THR A 24 -3.83 -4.12 -13.20
C THR A 24 -4.87 -5.21 -13.39
N LEU A 25 -5.84 -5.28 -12.47
CA LEU A 25 -7.01 -6.14 -12.59
C LEU A 25 -8.23 -5.28 -12.94
N LYS A 26 -8.84 -5.51 -14.12
CA LYS A 26 -10.07 -4.83 -14.53
C LYS A 26 -11.27 -5.74 -14.29
N ILE A 27 -12.14 -5.33 -13.37
CA ILE A 27 -13.41 -6.02 -13.09
C ILE A 27 -14.54 -5.12 -13.60
N THR A 28 -15.44 -5.68 -14.42
CA THR A 28 -16.61 -4.95 -14.95
C THR A 28 -17.89 -5.56 -14.40
N SER A 29 -18.78 -4.73 -13.89
CA SER A 29 -20.11 -5.14 -13.45
C SER A 29 -21.12 -4.02 -13.72
N SER A 30 -22.34 -4.37 -14.13
CA SER A 30 -23.43 -3.42 -14.39
C SER A 30 -24.13 -2.91 -13.12
N THR A 31 -23.73 -3.41 -11.95
CA THR A 31 -24.38 -3.11 -10.66
C THR A 31 -23.49 -2.32 -9.69
N VAL A 32 -22.24 -2.02 -10.06
CA VAL A 32 -21.27 -1.31 -9.21
C VAL A 32 -20.78 -0.06 -9.90
N CYS A 33 -20.34 0.92 -9.11
CA CYS A 33 -19.72 2.14 -9.63
C CYS A 33 -18.27 1.90 -10.07
N ASP A 34 -17.78 2.79 -10.93
CA ASP A 34 -16.37 2.78 -11.34
C ASP A 34 -15.48 3.14 -10.16
N LEU A 35 -14.69 2.17 -9.70
CA LEU A 35 -13.75 2.33 -8.59
C LEU A 35 -12.38 1.77 -8.98
N SER A 36 -11.33 2.53 -8.65
CA SER A 36 -9.94 2.08 -8.77
C SER A 36 -9.37 1.87 -7.37
N LEU A 37 -8.95 0.63 -7.08
CA LEU A 37 -8.25 0.27 -5.85
C LEU A 37 -6.80 -0.03 -6.19
N ILE A 38 -5.89 0.48 -5.36
CA ILE A 38 -4.46 0.22 -5.48
C ILE A 38 -4.03 -0.39 -4.15
N ASP A 39 -3.53 -1.62 -4.21
CA ASP A 39 -2.88 -2.28 -3.08
C ASP A 39 -1.38 -1.95 -3.12
N LEU A 40 -0.82 -1.53 -1.99
CA LEU A 40 0.55 -1.06 -1.88
C LEU A 40 1.34 -1.94 -0.90
N PRO A 41 2.66 -2.13 -1.11
CA PRO A 41 3.46 -2.95 -0.20
C PRO A 41 3.39 -2.44 1.25
N GLY A 42 3.34 -3.38 2.19
CA GLY A 42 3.40 -3.05 3.62
C GLY A 42 4.71 -2.37 4.00
N ILE A 43 4.64 -1.38 4.89
CA ILE A 43 5.83 -0.62 5.31
C ILE A 43 6.66 -1.49 6.26
N THR A 44 7.84 -1.94 5.82
CA THR A 44 8.77 -2.72 6.65
C THR A 44 9.95 -1.84 7.08
N ARG A 45 10.26 -1.83 8.39
CA ARG A 45 11.47 -1.15 8.90
C ARG A 45 12.74 -1.97 8.76
N VAL A 46 12.63 -3.30 8.63
CA VAL A 46 13.76 -4.22 8.59
C VAL A 46 13.69 -5.01 7.29
N ALA A 47 14.76 -4.94 6.50
CA ALA A 47 14.92 -5.77 5.32
C ALA A 47 14.93 -7.25 5.77
N VAL A 48 14.05 -8.07 5.20
CA VAL A 48 14.14 -9.52 5.37
C VAL A 48 15.30 -10.07 4.55
N LYS A 49 15.89 -11.19 4.96
CA LYS A 49 17.02 -11.82 4.25
C LYS A 49 16.70 -11.98 2.76
N GLY A 50 17.48 -11.32 1.90
CA GLY A 50 17.29 -11.30 0.45
C GLY A 50 16.71 -10.02 -0.13
N GLN A 51 16.38 -9.02 0.71
CA GLN A 51 16.01 -7.69 0.24
C GLN A 51 17.19 -6.71 0.25
N PRO A 52 17.19 -5.70 -0.65
CA PRO A 52 18.11 -4.56 -0.58
C PRO A 52 18.00 -3.81 0.76
N GLU A 53 19.10 -3.21 1.21
CA GLU A 53 19.10 -2.40 2.46
C GLU A 53 18.21 -1.16 2.36
N ASP A 54 17.99 -0.64 1.16
CA ASP A 54 17.16 0.53 0.87
C ASP A 54 15.69 0.20 0.59
N ILE A 55 15.25 -1.05 0.78
CA ILE A 55 13.90 -1.51 0.46
C ILE A 55 12.80 -0.68 1.14
N GLY A 56 13.03 -0.28 2.39
CA GLY A 56 12.09 0.57 3.14
C GLY A 56 11.91 1.94 2.48
N ALA A 57 12.98 2.52 1.93
CA ALA A 57 12.92 3.79 1.21
C ALA A 57 12.21 3.63 -0.15
N GLN A 58 12.46 2.53 -0.86
CA GLN A 58 11.76 2.21 -2.11
C GLN A 58 10.25 2.06 -1.89
N ILE A 59 9.81 1.32 -0.86
CA ILE A 59 8.40 1.19 -0.49
C ILE A 59 7.78 2.55 -0.20
N LYS A 60 8.46 3.36 0.65
CA LYS A 60 7.96 4.69 1.00
C LYS A 60 7.80 5.57 -0.25
N ASN A 61 8.80 5.61 -1.12
CA ASN A 61 8.75 6.36 -2.37
C ASN A 61 7.59 5.90 -3.27
N LEU A 62 7.38 4.58 -3.39
CA LEU A 62 6.27 4.03 -4.16
C LEU A 62 4.92 4.45 -3.59
N ILE A 63 4.71 4.32 -2.27
CA ILE A 63 3.48 4.74 -1.61
C ILE A 63 3.25 6.23 -1.82
N THR A 64 4.27 7.08 -1.59
CA THR A 64 4.19 8.53 -1.77
C THR A 64 3.76 8.91 -3.18
N LYS A 65 4.22 8.21 -4.24
CA LYS A 65 3.77 8.46 -5.63
C LYS A 65 2.24 8.38 -5.77
N PHE A 66 1.56 7.52 -5.02
CA PHE A 66 0.10 7.34 -5.07
C PHE A 66 -0.67 8.26 -4.12
N ILE A 67 -0.22 8.40 -2.87
CA ILE A 67 -0.96 9.18 -1.86
C ILE A 67 -0.78 10.71 -2.04
N LYS A 68 0.27 11.14 -2.74
CA LYS A 68 0.49 12.56 -3.08
C LYS A 68 -0.61 13.13 -3.99
N LYS A 69 -1.28 12.29 -4.79
CA LYS A 69 -2.38 12.74 -5.67
C LYS A 69 -3.59 13.15 -4.82
N LYS A 70 -4.04 14.40 -4.92
CA LYS A 70 -5.15 14.95 -4.11
C LYS A 70 -6.47 14.18 -4.22
N THR A 71 -6.70 13.51 -5.35
CA THR A 71 -7.91 12.69 -5.61
C THR A 71 -7.86 11.30 -4.98
N THR A 72 -6.71 10.88 -4.44
CA THR A 72 -6.56 9.58 -3.77
C THR A 72 -7.06 9.68 -2.33
N ILE A 73 -7.96 8.76 -1.96
CA ILE A 73 -8.36 8.51 -0.57
C ILE A 73 -7.32 7.58 0.06
N ILE A 74 -6.83 7.94 1.24
CA ILE A 74 -5.82 7.18 1.98
C ILE A 74 -6.54 6.33 3.03
N LEU A 75 -6.54 5.02 2.86
CA LEU A 75 -7.07 4.08 3.86
C LEU A 75 -5.92 3.52 4.69
N VAL A 76 -5.81 3.97 5.94
CA VAL A 76 -4.79 3.49 6.89
C VAL A 76 -5.37 2.31 7.67
N VAL A 77 -4.80 1.13 7.44
CA VAL A 77 -5.16 -0.09 8.14
C VAL A 77 -4.17 -0.32 9.28
N VAL A 78 -4.67 -0.35 10.52
CA VAL A 78 -3.86 -0.56 11.72
C VAL A 78 -4.39 -1.77 12.49
N PRO A 79 -3.54 -2.74 12.84
CA PRO A 79 -3.97 -3.83 13.73
C PRO A 79 -4.29 -3.28 15.13
N CYS A 80 -5.33 -3.79 15.79
CA CYS A 80 -5.72 -3.36 17.14
C CYS A 80 -4.65 -3.58 18.22
N ASN A 81 -3.66 -4.44 17.96
CA ASN A 81 -2.62 -4.79 18.94
C ASN A 81 -1.40 -3.84 18.93
N VAL A 82 -1.38 -2.85 18.03
CA VAL A 82 -0.29 -1.87 17.93
C VAL A 82 -0.83 -0.45 18.09
N ASP A 83 -0.02 0.39 18.74
CA ASP A 83 -0.37 1.79 18.95
C ASP A 83 -0.42 2.54 17.60
N ILE A 84 -1.61 3.06 17.29
CA ILE A 84 -1.91 3.82 16.06
C ILE A 84 -0.95 4.99 15.85
N ALA A 85 -0.51 5.64 16.92
CA ALA A 85 0.40 6.78 16.88
C ALA A 85 1.83 6.40 16.44
N THR A 86 2.19 5.11 16.53
CA THR A 86 3.53 4.63 16.18
C THR A 86 3.65 4.16 14.73
N THR A 87 2.52 4.06 14.02
CA THR A 87 2.49 3.51 12.67
C THR A 87 3.09 4.47 11.64
N GLU A 88 4.01 3.96 10.82
CA GLU A 88 4.63 4.74 9.73
C GLU A 88 3.59 5.13 8.66
N ALA A 89 2.56 4.29 8.47
CA ALA A 89 1.49 4.56 7.52
C ALA A 89 0.73 5.83 7.86
N LEU A 90 0.38 6.02 9.14
CA LEU A 90 -0.33 7.21 9.59
C LEU A 90 0.54 8.46 9.50
N LYS A 91 1.84 8.36 9.83
CA LYS A 91 2.78 9.48 9.66
C LYS A 91 2.86 9.96 8.22
N MET A 92 3.04 9.03 7.27
CA MET A 92 3.06 9.39 5.84
C MET A 92 1.71 9.95 5.37
N ALA A 93 0.59 9.44 5.89
CA ALA A 93 -0.72 9.98 5.59
C ALA A 93 -0.86 11.43 6.09
N GLN A 94 -0.45 11.70 7.33
CA GLN A 94 -0.46 13.06 7.92
C GLN A 94 0.46 14.03 7.18
N GLU A 95 1.64 13.58 6.72
CA GLU A 95 2.55 14.41 5.92
C GLU A 95 1.93 14.82 4.57
N MET A 96 1.09 13.96 3.98
CA MET A 96 0.46 14.19 2.67
C MET A 96 -0.95 14.76 2.76
N ASP A 97 -1.62 14.61 3.89
CA ASP A 97 -2.97 15.10 4.20
C ASP A 97 -3.04 15.58 5.67
N PRO A 98 -2.42 16.74 5.99
CA PRO A 98 -2.34 17.24 7.37
C PRO A 98 -3.71 17.56 7.99
N GLU A 99 -4.68 17.92 7.15
CA GLU A 99 -6.05 18.23 7.55
C GLU A 99 -6.92 16.97 7.72
N GLY A 100 -6.43 15.80 7.32
CA GLY A 100 -7.16 14.53 7.42
C GLY A 100 -8.40 14.44 6.53
N THR A 101 -8.54 15.33 5.54
CA THR A 101 -9.75 15.45 4.70
C THR A 101 -10.03 14.23 3.83
N ARG A 102 -8.99 13.43 3.56
CA ARG A 102 -9.02 12.28 2.65
C ARG A 102 -8.34 11.06 3.26
N THR A 103 -8.10 11.06 4.57
CA THR A 103 -7.49 9.96 5.30
C THR A 103 -8.52 9.29 6.20
N LEU A 104 -8.71 7.98 5.99
CA LEU A 104 -9.60 7.14 6.77
C LEU A 104 -8.76 6.12 7.55
N GLY A 105 -8.81 6.17 8.88
CA GLY A 105 -8.20 5.16 9.74
C GLY A 105 -9.19 4.06 10.09
N LYS A 106 -8.81 2.80 9.94
CA LYS A 106 -9.60 1.65 10.42
C LYS A 106 -8.72 0.73 11.27
N GLU A 107 -9.14 0.55 12.52
CA GLU A 107 -8.61 -0.49 13.40
C GLU A 107 -9.19 -1.85 12.97
N ILE A 108 -8.32 -2.84 12.82
CA ILE A 108 -8.72 -4.22 12.50
C ILE A 108 -8.36 -5.11 13.70
N ILE A 109 -9.38 -5.79 14.20
CA ILE A 109 -9.36 -6.73 15.34
C ILE A 109 -8.55 -7.97 14.99
#